data_AF-A0A6B1G2I3-F1
#
_entry.id   AF-A0A6B1G2I3-F1
#
_cell.length_a   1.000
_cell.length_b   1.000
_cell.length_c   1.000
_cell.angle_alpha   90.00
_cell.angle_beta   90.00
_cell.angle_gamma   90.00
#
_symmetry.space_group_name_H-M   'P 1'
#
loop_
_entity.id
_entity.type
_entity.pdbx_description
1 polymer ?
#
loop_
_entity_poly.entity_id
_entity_poly.type
_entity_poly.pdbx_seq_one_letter_code
_entity_poly.pdbx_strand_id
1 'polypeptide(L)'
;MRKEISLGDQMNYWQTELIRLRGVEPEDGDTFWRWNQDSEMARNLEFVWPPVSLSQVRDWAAAESKKNMERDSFSWVIEDSEGTPVGFIHTHNCHPRSGVFKYGLGVEASQRRKGYAA
;
A
#
# COMPACT_ATOMS: atom_id res chain seq x y z
N MET A 1 -4.55 32.53 -22.05
CA MET A 1 -4.36 32.63 -20.58
C MET A 1 -3.69 31.34 -20.11
N ARG A 2 -2.36 31.33 -20.05
CA ARG A 2 -1.58 30.17 -19.56
C ARG A 2 -1.58 30.25 -18.03
N LYS A 3 -2.07 29.23 -17.35
CA LYS A 3 -1.76 29.07 -15.92
C LYS A 3 -0.33 28.55 -15.85
N GLU A 4 0.58 29.40 -15.41
CA GLU A 4 1.90 28.99 -14.94
C GLU A 4 1.72 28.03 -13.78
N ILE A 5 2.13 26.78 -13.97
CA ILE A 5 2.33 25.84 -12.87
C ILE A 5 3.73 26.14 -12.35
N SER A 6 3.82 26.80 -11.20
CA SER A 6 5.07 26.85 -10.43
C SER A 6 5.36 25.43 -9.94
N LEU A 7 6.16 24.68 -10.69
CA LEU A 7 6.75 23.38 -10.33
C LEU A 7 7.84 23.51 -9.25
N GLY A 8 7.62 24.39 -8.27
CA GLY A 8 8.46 24.49 -7.08
C GLY A 8 7.94 23.54 -6.01
N ASP A 9 8.67 22.47 -5.76
CA ASP A 9 8.64 21.68 -4.50
C ASP A 9 7.48 20.69 -4.24
N GLN A 10 7.17 19.80 -5.19
CA GLN A 10 6.71 18.47 -4.76
C GLN A 10 7.92 17.69 -4.21
N MET A 11 8.25 17.91 -2.93
CA MET A 11 9.39 17.29 -2.24
C MET A 11 9.37 15.75 -2.19
N ASN A 12 8.23 15.12 -2.51
CA ASN A 12 8.06 13.68 -2.43
C ASN A 12 7.66 13.10 -3.79
N TYR A 13 8.52 12.25 -4.36
CA TYR A 13 8.31 11.59 -5.64
C TYR A 13 7.14 10.59 -5.62
N TRP A 14 6.78 10.08 -4.44
CA TRP A 14 5.80 9.01 -4.26
C TRP A 14 4.39 9.53 -3.95
N GLN A 15 4.02 10.67 -4.52
CA GLN A 15 2.72 11.27 -4.29
C GLN A 15 2.12 11.83 -5.58
N THR A 16 0.80 11.97 -5.57
CA THR A 16 0.01 12.62 -6.61
C THR A 16 -0.87 13.69 -5.94
N GLU A 17 -1.80 14.27 -6.69
CA GLU A 17 -2.83 15.16 -6.11
C GLU A 17 -3.84 14.41 -5.23
N LEU A 18 -4.00 13.09 -5.41
CA LEU A 18 -5.01 12.28 -4.73
C LEU A 18 -4.44 11.41 -3.62
N ILE A 19 -3.22 10.90 -3.80
CA ILE A 19 -2.65 9.89 -2.91
C ILE A 19 -1.17 10.14 -2.62
N ARG A 20 -0.70 9.55 -1.52
CA ARG A 20 0.71 9.39 -1.20
C ARG A 20 1.00 7.92 -0.86
N LEU A 21 2.13 7.40 -1.30
CA LEU A 21 2.68 6.15 -0.79
C LEU A 21 3.59 6.43 0.40
N ARG A 22 3.41 5.66 1.47
CA ARG A 22 4.31 5.66 2.64
C ARG A 22 4.68 4.25 3.07
N GLY A 23 5.73 4.13 3.86
CA GLY A 23 6.07 2.87 4.52
C GLY A 23 4.96 2.41 5.46
N VAL A 24 4.93 1.11 5.74
CA VAL A 24 4.08 0.52 6.78
C VAL A 24 4.60 0.98 8.15
N GLU A 25 3.69 1.38 9.03
CA GLU A 25 3.95 1.70 10.43
C GLU A 25 3.41 0.58 11.33
N PRO A 26 3.96 0.37 12.54
CA PRO A 26 3.45 -0.64 13.48
C PRO A 26 1.94 -0.52 13.76
N GLU A 27 1.42 0.71 13.79
CA GLU A 27 0.03 1.03 14.08
C GLU A 27 -0.93 0.60 12.95
N ASP A 28 -0.42 0.32 11.75
CA ASP A 28 -1.24 -0.14 10.63
C ASP A 28 -1.77 -1.56 10.83
N GLY A 29 -1.26 -2.31 11.83
CA GLY A 29 -1.71 -3.67 12.11
C GLY A 29 -3.24 -3.78 12.27
N ASP A 30 -3.88 -2.81 12.93
CA ASP A 30 -5.34 -2.77 13.08
C ASP A 30 -6.04 -2.50 11.76
N THR A 31 -5.46 -1.65 10.92
CA THR A 31 -5.97 -1.32 9.59
C THR A 31 -5.90 -2.52 8.66
N PHE A 32 -4.74 -3.18 8.56
CA PHE A 32 -4.58 -4.40 7.78
C PHE A 32 -5.47 -5.52 8.31
N TRP A 33 -5.61 -5.68 9.63
CA TRP A 33 -6.49 -6.71 10.20
C TRP A 33 -7.96 -6.51 9.80
N ARG A 34 -8.45 -5.25 9.75
CA ARG A 34 -9.78 -4.94 9.23
C ARG A 34 -9.89 -5.22 7.73
N TRP A 35 -8.88 -4.83 6.94
CA TRP A 35 -8.87 -5.08 5.49
C TRP A 35 -8.83 -6.57 5.15
N ASN A 36 -8.14 -7.38 5.94
CA ASN A 36 -8.07 -8.83 5.77
C ASN A 36 -9.41 -9.55 5.95
N GLN A 37 -10.46 -8.86 6.43
CA GLN A 37 -11.82 -9.41 6.48
C GLN A 37 -12.52 -9.39 5.12
N ASP A 38 -12.00 -8.65 4.13
CA ASP A 38 -12.53 -8.63 2.76
C ASP A 38 -12.02 -9.84 1.96
N SER A 39 -12.78 -10.93 2.01
CA SER A 39 -12.46 -12.17 1.28
C SER A 39 -12.56 -12.03 -0.24
N GLU A 40 -13.33 -11.08 -0.76
CA GLU A 40 -13.40 -10.83 -2.20
C GLU A 40 -12.12 -10.13 -2.69
N MET A 41 -11.60 -9.18 -1.91
CA MET A 41 -10.29 -8.60 -2.17
C MET A 41 -9.20 -9.66 -2.14
N ALA A 42 -9.18 -10.50 -1.10
CA ALA A 42 -8.18 -11.57 -0.95
C ALA A 42 -8.19 -12.56 -2.13
N ARG A 43 -9.38 -12.97 -2.59
CA ARG A 43 -9.56 -13.87 -3.75
C ARG A 43 -8.99 -13.27 -5.05
N ASN A 44 -9.11 -11.96 -5.23
CA ASN A 44 -8.65 -11.28 -6.44
C ASN A 44 -7.16 -10.87 -6.38
N LEU A 45 -6.56 -10.85 -5.19
CA LEU A 45 -5.14 -10.53 -4.99
C LEU A 45 -4.24 -11.75 -5.12
N GLU A 46 -4.41 -12.72 -4.24
CA GLU A 46 -3.57 -13.91 -4.20
C GLU A 46 -4.31 -15.14 -3.67
N PHE A 47 -4.71 -15.08 -2.40
CA PHE A 47 -5.15 -16.21 -1.61
C PHE A 47 -6.11 -15.73 -0.52
N VAL A 48 -7.18 -16.50 -0.29
CA VAL A 48 -8.12 -16.25 0.81
C VAL A 48 -7.55 -16.89 2.07
N TRP A 49 -6.96 -16.06 2.94
CA TRP A 49 -6.37 -16.51 4.19
C TRP A 49 -7.43 -17.04 5.17
N PRO A 50 -7.11 -18.06 5.98
CA PRO A 50 -7.94 -18.40 7.13
C PRO A 50 -7.93 -17.24 8.14
N PRO A 51 -8.91 -17.17 9.06
CA PRO A 51 -8.95 -16.13 10.09
C PRO A 51 -7.65 -16.07 10.89
N VAL A 52 -7.06 -14.88 10.97
CA VAL A 52 -5.84 -14.57 11.74
C VAL A 52 -6.16 -13.62 12.90
N SER A 53 -5.42 -13.74 14.00
CA SER A 53 -5.62 -12.87 15.15
C SER A 53 -5.10 -11.45 14.86
N LEU A 54 -5.69 -10.45 15.54
CA LEU A 54 -5.19 -9.09 15.49
C LEU A 54 -3.73 -8.98 15.97
N SER A 55 -3.35 -9.75 16.99
CA SER A 55 -1.97 -9.77 17.49
C SER A 55 -0.98 -10.21 16.40
N GLN A 56 -1.31 -11.24 15.62
CA GLN A 56 -0.46 -11.71 14.55
C GLN A 56 -0.26 -10.66 13.44
N VAL A 57 -1.33 -9.93 13.10
CA VAL A 57 -1.23 -8.87 12.07
C VAL A 57 -0.45 -7.65 12.59
N ARG A 58 -0.57 -7.31 13.88
CA ARG A 58 0.27 -6.28 14.52
C ARG A 58 1.75 -6.66 14.53
N ASP A 59 2.06 -7.92 14.87
CA ASP A 59 3.44 -8.42 14.84
C ASP A 59 4.02 -8.35 13.42
N TRP A 60 3.21 -8.69 12.41
CA TRP A 60 3.61 -8.52 11.00
C TRP A 60 3.87 -7.06 10.64
N ALA A 61 2.96 -6.14 10.97
CA ALA A 61 3.12 -4.72 10.65
C ALA A 61 4.37 -4.13 11.33
N ALA A 62 4.62 -4.49 12.59
CA ALA A 62 5.81 -4.07 13.33
C ALA A 62 7.13 -4.66 12.78
N ALA A 63 7.07 -5.84 12.15
CA ALA A 63 8.22 -6.44 11.48
C ALA A 63 8.46 -5.77 10.11
N GLU A 64 7.40 -5.55 9.33
CA GLU A 64 7.49 -4.94 8.00
C GLU A 64 7.94 -3.47 8.09
N SER A 65 7.53 -2.72 9.12
CA SER A 65 7.95 -1.32 9.33
C SER A 65 9.45 -1.14 9.58
N LYS A 66 10.14 -2.20 9.99
CA LYS A 66 11.59 -2.20 10.28
C LYS A 66 12.41 -2.82 9.16
N LYS A 67 11.76 -3.34 8.12
CA LYS A 67 12.40 -4.11 7.07
C LYS A 67 13.18 -3.18 6.14
N ASN A 68 14.45 -3.51 5.91
CA ASN A 68 15.24 -2.82 4.91
C ASN A 68 14.76 -3.19 3.50
N MET A 69 14.98 -2.29 2.55
CA MET A 69 14.76 -2.57 1.14
C MET A 69 15.73 -3.65 0.67
N GLU A 70 15.23 -4.88 0.53
CA GLU A 70 16.00 -6.02 0.06
C GLU A 70 15.35 -6.61 -1.19
N ARG A 71 16.18 -6.87 -2.21
CA ARG A 71 15.80 -7.55 -3.46
C ARG A 71 14.62 -6.89 -4.20
N ASP A 72 14.51 -5.56 -4.14
CA ASP A 72 13.47 -4.78 -4.80
C ASP A 72 12.03 -5.18 -4.41
N SER A 73 11.86 -5.77 -3.21
CA SER A 73 10.54 -6.07 -2.63
C SER A 73 10.10 -4.95 -1.69
N PHE A 74 8.92 -4.41 -1.94
CA PHE A 74 8.38 -3.23 -1.27
C PHE A 74 6.97 -3.52 -0.75
N SER A 75 6.62 -2.88 0.37
CA SER A 75 5.26 -2.82 0.91
C SER A 75 4.97 -1.38 1.29
N TRP A 76 3.91 -0.82 0.76
CA TRP A 76 3.49 0.55 1.03
C TRP A 76 2.01 0.62 1.37
N VAL A 77 1.70 1.58 2.24
CA VAL A 77 0.33 2.04 2.47
C VAL A 77 0.05 3.18 1.49
N ILE A 78 -1.13 3.13 0.88
CA ILE A 78 -1.70 4.20 0.09
C ILE A 78 -2.51 5.07 1.04
N GLU A 79 -2.16 6.34 1.16
CA GLU A 79 -2.94 7.32 1.91
C GLU A 79 -3.61 8.31 0.95
N ASP A 80 -4.77 8.83 1.35
CA ASP A 80 -5.37 9.98 0.68
C ASP A 80 -4.67 11.31 1.06
N SER A 81 -5.16 12.42 0.51
CA SER A 81 -4.62 13.76 0.78
C SER A 81 -4.71 14.21 2.24
N GLU A 82 -5.54 13.56 3.05
CA GLU A 82 -5.68 13.84 4.49
C GLU A 82 -4.79 12.93 5.35
N GLY A 83 -4.05 12.00 4.73
CA GLY A 83 -3.23 11.02 5.43
C GLY A 83 -4.02 9.81 5.93
N THR A 84 -5.25 9.59 5.46
CA THR A 84 -6.02 8.41 5.84
C THR A 84 -5.56 7.21 5.01
N PRO A 85 -5.23 6.05 5.61
CA PRO A 85 -4.97 4.83 4.86
C PRO A 85 -6.20 4.39 4.06
N VAL A 86 -6.04 4.29 2.74
CA VAL A 86 -7.11 3.89 1.80
C VAL A 86 -6.82 2.58 1.08
N GLY A 87 -5.58 2.10 1.13
CA GLY A 87 -5.20 0.85 0.49
C GLY A 87 -3.73 0.51 0.72
N PHE A 88 -3.25 -0.46 -0.03
CA PHE A 88 -1.86 -0.90 -0.01
C PHE A 88 -1.41 -1.35 -1.39
N ILE A 89 -0.11 -1.32 -1.60
CA ILE A 89 0.55 -1.92 -2.75
C ILE A 89 1.84 -2.58 -2.29
N HIS A 90 2.14 -3.76 -2.83
CA HIS A 90 3.39 -4.45 -2.55
C HIS A 90 3.94 -5.11 -3.82
N THR A 91 5.26 -5.28 -3.88
CA THR A 91 5.95 -6.00 -4.96
C THR A 91 6.43 -7.36 -4.47
N HIS A 92 6.36 -8.35 -5.37
CA HIS A 92 6.82 -9.71 -5.12
C HIS A 92 7.36 -10.35 -6.41
N ASN A 93 8.02 -11.51 -6.28
CA ASN A 93 8.70 -12.20 -7.39
C ASN A 93 9.70 -11.31 -8.17
N CYS A 94 10.33 -10.35 -7.49
CA CYS A 94 11.28 -9.41 -8.09
C CYS A 94 12.55 -10.11 -8.57
N HIS A 95 12.90 -9.89 -9.84
CA HIS A 95 14.10 -10.38 -10.51
C HIS A 95 14.95 -9.19 -10.98
N PRO A 96 15.88 -8.69 -10.14
CA PRO A 96 16.62 -7.46 -10.41
C PRO A 96 17.42 -7.51 -11.72
N ARG A 97 17.99 -8.67 -12.05
CA ARG A 97 18.79 -8.86 -13.27
C ARG A 97 17.98 -8.74 -14.56
N SER A 98 16.71 -9.13 -14.54
CA SER A 98 15.83 -9.06 -15.71
C SER A 98 14.86 -7.88 -15.65
N GLY A 99 14.85 -7.10 -14.57
CA GLY A 99 13.95 -5.97 -14.38
C GLY A 99 12.47 -6.34 -14.32
N VAL A 100 12.14 -7.56 -13.89
CA VAL A 100 10.75 -8.05 -13.82
C VAL A 100 10.32 -8.19 -12.36
N PHE A 101 9.11 -7.73 -12.06
CA PHE A 101 8.46 -7.95 -10.77
C PHE A 101 6.96 -8.16 -10.99
N LYS A 102 6.29 -8.66 -9.96
CA LYS A 102 4.83 -8.69 -9.84
C LYS A 102 4.43 -7.77 -8.70
N TYR A 103 3.19 -7.32 -8.71
CA TYR A 103 2.66 -6.51 -7.63
C TYR A 103 1.22 -6.89 -7.31
N GLY A 104 0.86 -6.73 -6.03
CA GLY A 104 -0.51 -6.77 -5.56
C GLY A 104 -0.90 -5.38 -5.06
N LEU A 105 -2.12 -4.93 -5.41
CA LEU A 105 -2.68 -3.67 -4.96
C LEU A 105 -4.12 -3.88 -4.49
N GLY A 106 -4.43 -3.39 -3.30
CA GLY A 106 -5.76 -3.45 -2.70
C GLY A 106 -6.22 -2.07 -2.27
N VAL A 107 -7.50 -1.77 -2.50
CA VAL A 107 -8.17 -0.57 -1.98
C VAL A 107 -9.29 -1.03 -1.05
N GLU A 108 -9.37 -0.41 0.13
CA GLU A 108 -10.41 -0.65 1.13
C GLU A 108 -11.79 -0.48 0.50
N ALA A 109 -12.73 -1.35 0.87
CA ALA A 109 -14.01 -1.48 0.19
C ALA A 109 -14.81 -0.15 0.10
N SER A 110 -14.85 0.63 1.17
CA SER A 110 -15.52 1.95 1.21
C SER A 110 -14.77 3.06 0.45
N GLN A 111 -13.48 2.87 0.16
CA GLN A 111 -12.63 3.80 -0.59
C GLN A 111 -12.54 3.49 -2.10
N ARG A 112 -13.12 2.38 -2.57
CA ARG A 112 -13.11 2.01 -3.99
C ARG A 112 -13.86 3.02 -4.86
N ARG A 113 -13.51 3.04 -6.15
CA ARG A 113 -14.11 3.91 -7.19
C ARG A 113 -13.83 5.41 -7.02
N LYS A 114 -12.84 5.76 -6.20
CA LYS A 114 -12.36 7.16 -6.01
C LYS A 114 -11.11 7.50 -6.82
N GLY A 115 -10.58 6.57 -7.62
CA GLY A 115 -9.40 6.80 -8.46
C GLY A 115 -8.06 6.48 -7.78
N TYR A 116 -8.04 5.95 -6.55
CA TYR A 116 -6.81 5.59 -5.82
C TYR A 116 -6.00 4.44 -6.44
N ALA A 117 -6.54 3.79 -7.47
CA ALA A 117 -5.93 2.67 -8.21
C ALA A 117 -6.17 2.79 -9.72
N ALA A 118 -6.19 4.04 -10.21
CA ALA A 118 -6.47 4.37 -11.61
C ALA A 118 -5.29 4.10 -12.54
#